data_AF-M6GTV3-F1
#
_entry.id   AF-M6GTV3-F1
#
_cell.length_a   1.000
_cell.length_b   1.000
_cell.length_c   1.000
_cell.angle_alpha   90.00
_cell.angle_beta   90.00
_cell.angle_gamma   90.00
#
_symmetry.space_group_name_H-M   'P 1'
#
loop_
_entity.id
_entity.type
_entity.pdbx_description
1 polymer ?
#
loop_
_entity_poly.entity_id
_entity_poly.type
_entity_poly.pdbx_seq_one_letter_code
_entity_poly.pdbx_strand_id
1 'polypeptide(L)'
;MKQNEIDFQHPSIRDQIRFYSLVAISGILMIVSYQFGLSSYYLGWFAFFISAFSVAGNDAVQTVGTFIESKKNVHWISKLVVLGGTVIVIFLIAWIWNDAQIHFGRLENFPEVRRFNLIQLLAPLILVVITRLKSPISTTFLILGLFGGSNIEKMLTKSFFGYGIAFGIAILVWGILVKVDPKEYKEDHVPDLKSEKRWALFQWLSTIYLWVAWLRQDAANIVVYLPRQLSILEFILAMVMLVAAL
;
A
#
# COMPACT_ATOMS: atom_id res chain seq x y z
N MET A 1 -18.34 19.13 -25.27
CA MET A 1 -18.65 18.68 -23.90
C MET A 1 -17.36 18.75 -23.10
N LYS A 2 -17.23 19.71 -22.17
CA LYS A 2 -16.11 19.71 -21.24
C LYS A 2 -16.24 18.45 -20.40
N GLN A 3 -15.24 17.59 -20.48
CA GLN A 3 -15.09 16.42 -19.63
C GLN A 3 -15.22 16.93 -18.19
N ASN A 4 -16.18 16.39 -17.42
CA ASN A 4 -16.24 16.64 -15.98
C ASN A 4 -14.93 16.11 -15.41
N GLU A 5 -13.90 16.94 -15.32
CA GLU A 5 -12.72 16.65 -14.53
C GLU A 5 -13.21 16.52 -13.09
N ILE A 6 -13.31 15.26 -12.65
CA ILE A 6 -13.65 14.95 -11.26
C ILE A 6 -12.52 15.55 -10.43
N ASP A 7 -12.82 16.60 -9.67
CA ASP A 7 -11.87 17.16 -8.70
C ASP A 7 -11.71 16.16 -7.56
N PHE A 8 -10.69 15.30 -7.68
CA PHE A 8 -10.34 14.31 -6.67
C PHE A 8 -9.74 14.94 -5.41
N GLN A 9 -9.29 16.20 -5.47
CA GLN A 9 -8.68 16.91 -4.34
C GLN A 9 -9.74 17.54 -3.43
N HIS A 10 -10.85 18.02 -4.02
CA HIS A 10 -11.98 18.62 -3.30
C HIS A 10 -13.31 17.91 -3.63
N PRO A 11 -13.52 16.70 -3.09
CA PRO A 11 -14.70 15.91 -3.42
C PRO A 11 -15.98 16.61 -2.96
N SER A 12 -16.95 16.70 -3.86
CA SER A 12 -18.27 17.27 -3.56
C SER A 12 -18.97 16.47 -2.45
N ILE A 13 -19.93 17.10 -1.75
CA ILE A 13 -20.77 16.42 -0.75
C ILE A 13 -21.43 15.16 -1.35
N ARG A 14 -21.83 15.21 -2.62
CA ARG A 14 -22.43 14.07 -3.33
C ARG A 14 -21.44 12.92 -3.49
N ASP A 15 -20.17 13.21 -3.78
CA ASP A 15 -19.13 12.18 -3.93
C ASP A 15 -18.75 11.59 -2.59
N GLN A 16 -18.78 12.38 -1.52
CA GLN A 16 -18.60 11.89 -0.15
C GLN A 16 -19.73 10.94 0.25
N ILE A 17 -20.99 11.31 0.01
CA ILE A 17 -22.14 10.44 0.28
C ILE A 17 -22.02 9.15 -0.53
N ARG A 18 -21.71 9.22 -1.83
CA ARG A 18 -21.52 8.02 -2.67
C ARG A 18 -20.44 7.10 -2.13
N PHE A 19 -19.30 7.65 -1.72
CA PHE A 19 -18.20 6.89 -1.14
C PHE A 19 -18.63 6.18 0.15
N TYR A 20 -19.18 6.91 1.13
CA TYR A 20 -19.57 6.31 2.40
C TYR A 20 -20.74 5.33 2.25
N SER A 21 -21.67 5.58 1.33
CA SER A 21 -22.73 4.62 0.99
C SER A 21 -22.16 3.34 0.39
N LEU A 22 -21.16 3.42 -0.50
CA LEU A 22 -20.52 2.23 -1.08
C LEU A 22 -19.78 1.42 0.00
N VAL A 23 -19.10 2.10 0.92
CA VAL A 23 -18.43 1.45 2.05
C VAL A 23 -19.45 0.78 2.98
N ALA A 24 -20.55 1.46 3.30
CA ALA A 24 -21.63 0.91 4.12
C ALA A 24 -22.28 -0.31 3.46
N ILE A 25 -22.59 -0.24 2.16
CA ILE A 25 -23.14 -1.36 1.38
C ILE A 25 -22.16 -2.54 1.39
N SER A 26 -20.86 -2.29 1.19
CA SER A 26 -19.84 -3.33 1.23
C SER A 26 -19.77 -4.01 2.61
N GLY A 27 -19.89 -3.23 3.69
CA GLY A 27 -19.96 -3.76 5.05
C GLY A 27 -21.22 -4.58 5.34
N ILE A 28 -22.39 -4.08 4.92
CA ILE A 28 -23.65 -4.82 5.03
C ILE A 28 -23.56 -6.13 4.24
N LEU A 29 -23.06 -6.09 3.02
CA LEU A 29 -22.85 -7.28 2.20
C LEU A 29 -21.94 -8.29 2.91
N MET A 30 -20.80 -7.84 3.47
CA MET A 30 -19.90 -8.70 4.22
C MET A 30 -20.59 -9.35 5.44
N ILE A 31 -21.33 -8.58 6.23
CA ILE A 31 -22.04 -9.07 7.43
C ILE A 31 -23.11 -10.10 7.04
N VAL A 32 -23.93 -9.76 6.04
CA VAL A 32 -24.98 -10.63 5.53
C VAL A 32 -24.34 -11.92 5.01
N SER A 33 -23.35 -11.83 4.13
CA SER A 33 -22.65 -12.99 3.59
C SER A 33 -22.04 -13.89 4.67
N TYR A 34 -21.44 -13.29 5.71
CA TYR A 34 -20.92 -14.01 6.87
C TYR A 34 -22.04 -14.75 7.64
N GLN A 35 -23.17 -14.08 7.90
CA GLN A 35 -24.30 -14.65 8.65
C GLN A 35 -25.00 -15.79 7.90
N PHE A 36 -25.08 -15.70 6.57
CA PHE A 36 -25.60 -16.75 5.70
C PHE A 36 -24.63 -17.93 5.52
N GLY A 37 -23.43 -17.88 6.12
CA GLY A 37 -22.47 -18.98 6.10
C GLY A 37 -21.77 -19.17 4.75
N LEU A 38 -21.57 -18.09 3.97
CA LEU A 38 -20.75 -18.17 2.76
C LEU A 38 -19.34 -18.67 3.09
N SER A 39 -18.73 -19.39 2.14
CA SER A 39 -17.40 -19.95 2.31
C SER A 39 -16.38 -18.87 2.66
N SER A 40 -15.54 -19.14 3.66
CA SER A 40 -14.44 -18.25 4.08
C SER A 40 -13.49 -17.91 2.93
N TYR A 41 -13.42 -18.77 1.91
CA TYR A 41 -12.69 -18.50 0.67
C TYR A 41 -13.18 -17.22 -0.04
N TYR A 42 -14.49 -17.11 -0.31
CA TYR A 42 -15.04 -15.94 -1.00
C TYR A 42 -15.00 -14.68 -0.14
N LEU A 43 -15.25 -14.82 1.16
CA LEU A 43 -15.17 -13.73 2.12
C LEU A 43 -13.73 -13.18 2.21
N GLY A 44 -12.73 -14.07 2.20
CA GLY A 44 -11.31 -13.71 2.17
C GLY A 44 -10.94 -12.93 0.91
N TRP A 45 -11.34 -13.39 -0.28
CA TRP A 45 -11.11 -12.65 -1.52
C TRP A 45 -11.76 -11.26 -1.52
N PHE A 46 -12.98 -11.13 -1.00
CA PHE A 46 -13.65 -9.84 -0.89
C PHE A 46 -12.93 -8.92 0.10
N ALA A 47 -12.52 -9.44 1.26
CA ALA A 47 -11.73 -8.69 2.25
C ALA A 47 -10.35 -8.28 1.71
N PHE A 48 -9.69 -9.16 0.95
CA PHE A 48 -8.41 -8.89 0.28
C PHE A 48 -8.54 -7.70 -0.68
N PHE A 49 -9.59 -7.66 -1.50
CA PHE A 49 -9.81 -6.56 -2.45
C PHE A 49 -10.00 -5.21 -1.74
N ILE A 50 -10.82 -5.19 -0.68
CA ILE A 50 -11.02 -3.98 0.14
C ILE A 50 -9.71 -3.58 0.82
N SER A 51 -8.94 -4.56 1.29
CA SER A 51 -7.66 -4.34 1.95
C SER A 51 -6.64 -3.74 0.98
N ALA A 52 -6.51 -4.30 -0.23
CA ALA A 52 -5.66 -3.77 -1.30
C ALA A 52 -5.98 -2.30 -1.58
N PHE A 53 -7.27 -1.96 -1.76
CA PHE A 53 -7.69 -0.57 -1.96
C PHE A 53 -7.33 0.34 -0.78
N SER A 54 -7.58 -0.10 0.46
CA SER A 54 -7.34 0.69 1.66
C SER A 54 -5.85 0.94 1.93
N VAL A 55 -5.01 -0.07 1.75
CA VAL A 55 -3.57 -0.02 2.04
C VAL A 55 -2.82 0.68 0.91
N ALA A 56 -3.23 0.50 -0.35
CA ALA A 56 -2.71 1.29 -1.46
C ALA A 56 -3.04 2.79 -1.28
N GLY A 57 -4.29 3.12 -1.00
CA GLY A 57 -4.73 4.51 -0.81
C GLY A 57 -4.09 5.22 0.39
N ASN A 58 -3.59 4.49 1.38
CA ASN A 58 -2.91 5.05 2.55
C ASN A 58 -1.38 5.06 2.37
N ASP A 59 -0.76 3.87 2.30
CA ASP A 59 0.69 3.71 2.45
C ASP A 59 1.43 3.71 1.11
N ALA A 60 0.84 3.16 0.04
CA ALA A 60 1.48 3.17 -1.28
C ALA A 60 1.65 4.61 -1.78
N VAL A 61 0.60 5.43 -1.67
CA VAL A 61 0.64 6.85 -2.06
C VAL A 61 1.72 7.62 -1.29
N GLN A 62 1.93 7.33 0.00
CA GLN A 62 3.01 7.94 0.79
C GLN A 62 4.40 7.45 0.34
N THR A 63 4.52 6.20 -0.06
CA THR A 63 5.77 5.57 -0.51
C THR A 63 6.23 6.10 -1.86
N VAL A 64 5.32 6.24 -2.82
CA VAL A 64 5.62 6.67 -4.20
C VAL A 64 5.19 8.09 -4.51
N GLY A 65 4.72 8.85 -3.52
CA GLY A 65 4.18 10.20 -3.68
C GLY A 65 5.19 11.18 -4.29
N THR A 66 6.46 11.11 -3.87
CA THR A 66 7.55 11.92 -4.44
C THR A 66 7.76 11.63 -5.93
N PHE A 67 7.63 10.37 -6.34
CA PHE A 67 7.67 9.99 -7.75
C PHE A 67 6.47 10.51 -8.53
N ILE A 68 5.26 10.34 -8.00
CA ILE A 68 4.01 10.81 -8.64
C ILE A 68 4.05 12.32 -8.86
N GLU A 69 4.51 13.09 -7.86
CA GLU A 69 4.62 14.55 -7.90
C GLU A 69 5.72 15.01 -8.87
N SER A 70 6.91 14.40 -8.80
CA SER A 70 8.01 14.70 -9.74
C SER A 70 7.62 14.48 -11.21
N LYS A 71 6.61 13.63 -11.45
CA LYS A 71 6.07 13.30 -12.77
C LYS A 71 4.62 13.76 -12.94
N LYS A 72 4.19 14.85 -12.30
CA LYS A 72 2.81 15.37 -12.39
C LYS A 72 2.29 15.54 -13.83
N ASN A 73 3.15 15.97 -14.76
CA ASN A 73 2.82 16.18 -16.18
C ASN A 73 2.78 14.90 -17.01
N VAL A 74 3.24 13.76 -16.47
CA VAL A 74 3.22 12.47 -17.17
C VAL A 74 1.84 11.85 -17.01
N HIS A 75 1.31 11.29 -18.10
CA HIS A 75 0.01 10.64 -18.10
C HIS A 75 -0.05 9.49 -17.08
N TRP A 76 -1.20 9.31 -16.43
CA TRP A 76 -1.39 8.36 -15.33
C TRP A 76 -1.14 6.91 -15.75
N ILE A 77 -1.45 6.55 -17.01
CA ILE A 77 -1.21 5.19 -17.54
C ILE A 77 0.27 4.81 -17.43
N SER A 78 1.19 5.72 -17.76
CA SER A 78 2.63 5.42 -17.68
C SER A 78 3.08 5.18 -16.23
N LYS A 79 2.50 5.91 -15.27
CA LYS A 79 2.76 5.70 -13.84
C LYS A 79 2.25 4.33 -13.40
N LEU A 80 1.03 3.97 -13.83
CA LEU A 80 0.43 2.67 -13.54
C LEU A 80 1.21 1.51 -14.15
N VAL A 81 1.70 1.65 -15.38
CA VAL A 81 2.52 0.61 -16.04
C VAL A 81 3.81 0.37 -15.26
N VAL A 82 4.47 1.42 -14.78
CA VAL A 82 5.71 1.30 -13.99
C VAL A 82 5.42 0.68 -12.62
N LEU A 83 4.46 1.24 -11.87
CA LEU A 83 4.17 0.80 -10.51
C LEU A 83 3.52 -0.59 -10.50
N GLY A 84 2.46 -0.77 -11.29
CA GLY A 84 1.73 -2.03 -11.45
C GLY A 84 2.58 -3.12 -12.12
N GLY A 85 3.39 -2.77 -13.12
CA GLY A 85 4.35 -3.70 -13.71
C GLY A 85 5.37 -4.20 -12.67
N THR A 86 5.85 -3.31 -11.79
CA THR A 86 6.73 -3.71 -10.68
C THR A 86 6.01 -4.63 -9.69
N VAL A 87 4.72 -4.39 -9.37
CA VAL A 87 3.92 -5.31 -8.56
C VAL A 87 3.92 -6.70 -9.17
N ILE A 88 3.54 -6.80 -10.45
CA ILE A 88 3.43 -8.09 -11.16
C ILE A 88 4.78 -8.82 -11.14
N VAL A 89 5.88 -8.14 -11.50
CA VAL A 89 7.21 -8.76 -11.57
C VAL A 89 7.66 -9.27 -10.20
N ILE A 90 7.55 -8.45 -9.16
CA ILE A 90 8.01 -8.81 -7.81
C ILE A 90 7.20 -9.97 -7.24
N PHE A 91 5.87 -9.94 -7.40
CA PHE A 91 5.00 -11.02 -6.94
C PHE A 91 5.11 -12.29 -7.78
N LEU A 92 5.37 -12.18 -9.08
CA LEU A 92 5.63 -13.33 -9.94
C LEU A 92 6.92 -14.04 -9.55
N ILE A 93 8.00 -13.29 -9.30
CA ILE A 93 9.26 -13.85 -8.80
C ILE A 93 9.02 -14.57 -7.47
N ALA A 94 8.26 -13.96 -6.56
CA ALA A 94 7.92 -14.59 -5.29
C ALA A 94 7.14 -15.89 -5.47
N TRP A 95 6.13 -15.88 -6.35
CA TRP A 95 5.27 -17.04 -6.61
C TRP A 95 6.05 -18.21 -7.21
N ILE A 96 6.98 -17.94 -8.14
CA ILE A 96 7.81 -18.97 -8.78
C ILE A 96 8.82 -19.56 -7.80
N TRP A 97 9.46 -18.74 -6.95
CA TRP A 97 10.56 -19.19 -6.09
C TRP A 97 10.12 -19.72 -4.72
N ASN A 98 8.91 -19.41 -4.27
CA ASN A 98 8.42 -19.80 -2.94
C ASN A 98 7.25 -20.79 -3.02
N ASP A 99 7.28 -21.76 -3.95
CA ASP A 99 6.25 -22.80 -4.07
C ASP A 99 4.82 -22.23 -4.11
N ALA A 100 4.57 -21.30 -5.03
CA ALA A 100 3.29 -20.63 -5.24
C ALA A 100 2.83 -19.68 -4.12
N GLN A 101 3.75 -19.21 -3.29
CA GLN A 101 3.49 -18.28 -2.17
C GLN A 101 3.94 -16.85 -2.49
N ILE A 102 3.12 -15.85 -2.12
CA ILE A 102 3.41 -14.42 -2.41
C ILE A 102 3.55 -13.54 -1.16
N HIS A 103 3.69 -14.14 0.01
CA HIS A 103 3.73 -13.42 1.29
C HIS A 103 5.15 -13.21 1.85
N PHE A 104 6.19 -13.55 1.07
CA PHE A 104 7.61 -13.29 1.40
C PHE A 104 8.04 -13.74 2.81
N GLY A 105 7.51 -14.87 3.28
CA GLY A 105 7.78 -15.41 4.62
C GLY A 105 7.14 -14.63 5.78
N ARG A 106 6.41 -13.54 5.51
CA ARG A 106 5.78 -12.68 6.54
C ARG A 106 4.75 -13.45 7.35
N LEU A 107 4.01 -14.32 6.68
CA LEU A 107 2.90 -15.07 7.24
C LEU A 107 3.29 -16.44 7.80
N GLU A 108 4.57 -16.83 7.76
CA GLU A 108 5.07 -18.09 8.36
C GLU A 108 4.88 -18.12 9.88
N ASN A 109 5.02 -16.96 10.52
CA ASN A 109 4.83 -16.80 11.96
C ASN A 109 3.36 -16.62 12.37
N PHE A 110 2.42 -16.62 11.41
CA PHE A 110 1.00 -16.40 11.65
C PHE A 110 0.22 -17.67 11.30
N PRO A 111 -0.69 -18.13 12.17
CA PRO A 111 -1.51 -19.28 11.87
C PRO A 111 -2.33 -19.02 10.61
N GLU A 112 -2.44 -20.02 9.74
CA GLU A 112 -3.31 -19.94 8.58
C GLU A 112 -4.77 -19.81 9.03
N VAL A 113 -5.46 -18.78 8.52
CA VAL A 113 -6.82 -18.46 8.93
C VAL A 113 -7.80 -19.25 8.06
N ARG A 114 -8.23 -20.41 8.55
CA ARG A 114 -9.22 -21.24 7.85
C ARG A 114 -10.65 -20.72 7.97
N ARG A 115 -10.93 -19.96 9.04
CA ARG A 115 -12.21 -19.32 9.30
C ARG A 115 -11.94 -17.93 9.86
N PHE A 116 -12.28 -16.91 9.07
CA PHE A 116 -12.19 -15.53 9.53
C PHE A 116 -13.27 -15.25 10.57
N ASN A 117 -12.94 -14.49 11.60
CA ASN A 117 -13.97 -13.86 12.41
C ASN A 117 -14.51 -12.60 11.72
N LEU A 118 -15.70 -12.14 12.11
CA LEU A 118 -16.32 -10.98 11.48
C LEU A 118 -15.47 -9.71 11.59
N ILE A 119 -14.75 -9.51 12.71
CA ILE A 119 -13.90 -8.33 12.92
C ILE A 119 -12.74 -8.32 11.92
N GLN A 120 -12.11 -9.46 11.67
CA GLN A 120 -11.04 -9.63 10.68
C GLN A 120 -11.51 -9.27 9.28
N LEU A 121 -12.73 -9.66 8.91
CA LEU A 121 -13.34 -9.35 7.61
C LEU A 121 -13.74 -7.87 7.47
N LEU A 122 -14.15 -7.22 8.57
CA LEU A 122 -14.56 -5.81 8.57
C LEU A 122 -13.40 -4.83 8.74
N ALA A 123 -12.25 -5.27 9.23
CA ALA A 123 -11.09 -4.39 9.46
C ALA A 123 -10.63 -3.60 8.22
N PRO A 124 -10.59 -4.18 7.01
CA PRO A 124 -10.27 -3.41 5.80
C PRO A 124 -11.25 -2.28 5.52
N LEU A 125 -12.54 -2.46 5.82
CA LEU A 125 -13.55 -1.40 5.64
C LEU A 125 -13.32 -0.23 6.61
N ILE A 126 -12.93 -0.54 7.84
CA ILE A 126 -12.53 0.48 8.83
C ILE A 126 -11.34 1.27 8.29
N LEU A 127 -10.33 0.60 7.70
CA LEU A 127 -9.21 1.29 7.06
C LEU A 127 -9.69 2.19 5.91
N VAL A 128 -10.58 1.73 5.03
CA VAL A 128 -11.10 2.57 3.94
C VAL A 128 -11.72 3.87 4.46
N VAL A 129 -12.51 3.80 5.53
CA VAL A 129 -13.10 4.98 6.16
C VAL A 129 -12.02 5.91 6.70
N ILE A 130 -11.02 5.37 7.40
CA ILE A 130 -9.99 6.19 8.02
C ILE A 130 -9.02 6.79 7.00
N THR A 131 -8.64 6.03 5.96
CA THR A 131 -7.87 6.53 4.81
C THR A 131 -8.59 7.71 4.16
N ARG A 132 -9.93 7.66 4.05
CA ARG A 132 -10.72 8.78 3.53
C ARG A 132 -10.71 10.01 4.44
N LEU A 133 -10.65 9.83 5.76
CA LEU A 133 -10.50 10.91 6.73
C LEU A 133 -9.09 11.54 6.72
N LYS A 134 -8.18 11.07 5.85
CA LYS A 134 -6.79 11.55 5.75
C LYS A 134 -6.01 11.43 7.07
N SER A 135 -6.42 10.51 7.94
CA SER A 135 -5.71 10.23 9.18
C SER A 135 -4.66 9.15 8.92
N PRO A 136 -3.36 9.42 9.15
CA PRO A 136 -2.31 8.43 8.95
C PRO A 136 -2.44 7.33 10.00
N ILE A 137 -2.69 6.11 9.54
CA ILE A 137 -2.75 4.91 10.39
C ILE A 137 -1.73 3.90 9.91
N SER A 138 -1.13 3.18 10.85
CA SER A 138 -0.32 2.01 10.50
C SER A 138 -1.23 0.82 10.20
N THR A 139 -1.37 0.54 8.91
CA THR A 139 -2.13 -0.60 8.38
C THR A 139 -1.59 -1.92 8.91
N THR A 140 -0.26 -2.03 9.02
CA THR A 140 0.43 -3.17 9.63
C THR A 140 -0.04 -3.43 11.07
N PHE A 141 -0.16 -2.41 11.92
CA PHE A 141 -0.66 -2.61 13.29
C PHE A 141 -2.10 -3.09 13.33
N LEU A 142 -2.98 -2.55 12.48
CA LEU A 142 -4.37 -2.97 12.46
C LEU A 142 -4.51 -4.41 11.95
N ILE A 143 -3.92 -4.74 10.81
CA ILE A 143 -4.09 -6.05 10.17
C ILE A 143 -3.38 -7.12 11.00
N LEU A 144 -2.08 -6.98 11.24
CA LEU A 144 -1.34 -8.01 11.98
C LEU A 144 -1.76 -8.07 13.46
N GLY A 145 -2.22 -6.97 14.06
CA GLY A 145 -2.78 -6.99 15.41
C GLY A 145 -4.04 -7.86 15.52
N LEU A 146 -4.86 -7.91 14.48
CA LEU A 146 -6.08 -8.73 14.42
C LEU A 146 -5.82 -10.21 14.06
N PHE A 147 -4.69 -10.51 13.43
CA PHE A 147 -4.34 -11.86 12.95
C PHE A 147 -3.26 -12.58 13.76
N GLY A 148 -2.33 -11.86 14.37
CA GLY A 148 -1.14 -12.42 15.02
C GLY A 148 -1.13 -12.27 16.52
N GLY A 149 -2.28 -12.48 17.16
CA GLY A 149 -2.47 -12.27 18.59
C GLY A 149 -1.21 -12.57 19.43
N SER A 150 -0.81 -11.58 20.24
CA SER A 150 0.17 -11.64 21.36
C SER A 150 1.58 -11.03 21.22
N ASN A 151 1.92 -10.16 20.25
CA ASN A 151 3.18 -9.37 20.35
C ASN A 151 3.11 -7.93 19.77
N ILE A 152 1.97 -7.25 19.97
CA ILE A 152 1.80 -5.84 19.56
C ILE A 152 2.87 -4.94 20.18
N GLU A 153 3.25 -5.17 21.44
CA GLU A 153 4.31 -4.41 22.12
C GLU A 153 5.64 -4.50 21.38
N LYS A 154 6.12 -5.70 21.04
CA LYS A 154 7.38 -5.87 20.29
C LYS A 154 7.34 -5.19 18.92
N MET A 155 6.19 -5.23 18.26
CA MET A 155 6.00 -4.52 17.00
C MET A 155 6.06 -3.01 17.20
N LEU A 156 5.37 -2.46 18.21
CA LEU A 156 5.40 -1.05 18.58
C LEU A 156 6.81 -0.57 18.88
N THR A 157 7.56 -1.31 19.70
CA THR A 157 8.94 -0.99 20.03
C THR A 157 9.82 -0.98 18.79
N LYS A 158 9.75 -2.03 17.94
CA LYS A 158 10.53 -2.09 16.70
C LYS A 158 10.20 -0.94 15.74
N SER A 159 8.92 -0.62 15.56
CA SER A 159 8.49 0.49 14.72
C SER A 159 8.98 1.82 15.28
N PHE A 160 8.84 2.07 16.58
CA PHE A 160 9.28 3.31 17.22
C PHE A 160 10.79 3.54 17.04
N PHE A 161 11.62 2.53 17.34
CA PHE A 161 13.07 2.62 17.10
C PHE A 161 13.40 2.77 15.62
N GLY A 162 12.69 2.06 14.74
CA GLY A 162 12.85 2.18 13.29
C GLY A 162 12.62 3.62 12.80
N TYR A 163 11.53 4.26 13.24
CA TYR A 163 11.25 5.67 12.91
C TYR A 163 12.30 6.61 13.48
N GLY A 164 12.75 6.40 14.73
CA GLY A 164 13.79 7.21 15.35
C GLY A 164 15.12 7.14 14.59
N ILE A 165 15.53 5.93 14.19
CA ILE A 165 16.73 5.71 13.39
C ILE A 165 16.59 6.36 12.00
N ALA A 166 15.45 6.17 11.33
CA ALA A 166 15.19 6.77 10.02
C ALA A 166 15.25 8.30 10.08
N PHE A 167 14.66 8.91 11.11
CA PHE A 167 14.71 10.35 11.34
C PHE A 167 16.14 10.86 11.58
N GLY A 168 16.91 10.16 12.43
CA GLY A 168 18.31 10.50 12.68
C GLY A 168 19.17 10.40 11.42
N ILE A 169 19.01 9.32 10.64
CA ILE A 169 19.71 9.15 9.36
C ILE A 169 19.31 10.24 8.37
N ALA A 170 18.02 10.61 8.29
CA ALA A 170 17.57 11.68 7.40
C ALA A 170 18.24 13.02 7.72
N ILE A 171 18.34 13.39 9.01
CA ILE A 171 19.06 14.61 9.44
C ILE A 171 20.54 14.53 9.06
N LEU A 172 21.19 13.38 9.29
CA LEU A 172 22.61 13.20 8.96
C LEU A 172 22.86 13.31 7.45
N VAL A 173 22.07 12.62 6.63
CA VAL A 173 22.16 12.67 5.17
C VAL A 173 21.92 14.10 4.68
N TRP A 174 20.88 14.77 5.18
CA TRP A 174 20.61 16.17 4.84
C TRP A 174 21.79 17.09 5.21
N GLY A 175 22.32 16.94 6.42
CA GLY A 175 23.47 17.73 6.89
C GLY A 175 24.74 17.51 6.06
N ILE A 176 24.97 16.28 5.58
CA ILE A 176 26.07 15.99 4.64
C ILE A 176 25.81 16.66 3.29
N LEU A 177 24.61 16.53 2.74
CA LEU A 177 24.26 17.12 1.44
C LEU A 177 24.43 18.64 1.43
N VAL A 178 23.97 19.33 2.48
CA VAL A 178 24.15 20.79 2.62
C VAL A 178 25.64 21.18 2.66
N LYS A 179 26.52 20.34 3.22
CA LYS A 179 27.97 20.60 3.23
C LYS A 179 28.65 20.30 1.90
N VAL A 180 28.21 19.25 1.21
CA VAL A 180 28.80 18.80 -0.06
C VAL A 180 28.41 19.72 -1.20
N ASP A 181 27.15 20.16 -1.24
CA ASP A 181 26.67 21.10 -2.24
C ASP A 181 25.79 22.20 -1.61
N PRO A 182 26.41 23.19 -0.93
CA PRO A 182 25.68 24.28 -0.32
C PRO A 182 25.01 25.21 -1.33
N LYS A 183 25.37 25.13 -2.63
CA LYS A 183 24.83 26.00 -3.68
C LYS A 183 23.45 25.52 -4.12
N GLU A 184 23.20 24.21 -4.13
CA GLU A 184 21.90 23.61 -4.45
C GLU A 184 20.78 24.12 -3.53
N TYR A 185 21.10 24.56 -2.31
CA TYR A 185 20.14 25.01 -1.30
C TYR A 185 19.99 26.54 -1.20
N LYS A 186 20.55 27.31 -2.15
CA LYS A 186 20.35 28.77 -2.21
C LYS A 186 19.17 29.11 -3.11
N GLU A 187 18.39 30.14 -2.75
CA GLU A 187 17.18 30.54 -3.47
C GLU A 187 17.44 30.98 -4.92
N ASP A 188 18.65 31.43 -5.24
CA ASP A 188 19.09 31.89 -6.56
C ASP A 188 19.69 30.77 -7.44
N HIS A 189 19.69 29.52 -6.96
CA HIS A 189 20.24 28.40 -7.71
C HIS A 189 19.28 27.91 -8.79
N VAL A 190 19.75 27.89 -10.04
CA VAL A 190 19.10 27.19 -11.15
C VAL A 190 19.90 25.91 -11.41
N PRO A 191 19.32 24.72 -11.16
CA PRO A 191 20.00 23.45 -11.36
C PRO A 191 20.44 23.29 -12.81
N ASP A 192 21.65 22.79 -13.02
CA ASP A 192 22.10 22.44 -14.36
C ASP A 192 21.48 21.11 -14.81
N LEU A 193 21.33 20.93 -16.12
CA LEU A 193 20.69 19.74 -16.69
C LEU A 193 21.38 18.42 -16.28
N LYS A 194 22.69 18.45 -15.94
CA LYS A 194 23.39 17.24 -15.47
C LYS A 194 23.09 16.96 -14.00
N SER A 195 23.03 17.97 -13.12
CA SER A 195 22.60 17.81 -11.72
C SER A 195 21.17 17.28 -11.68
N GLU A 196 20.24 17.85 -12.46
CA GLU A 196 18.85 17.37 -12.51
C GLU A 196 18.74 15.89 -12.90
N LYS A 197 19.51 15.46 -13.91
CA LYS A 197 19.53 14.04 -14.32
C LYS A 197 20.07 13.12 -13.23
N ARG A 198 21.08 13.56 -12.46
CA ARG A 198 21.63 12.79 -11.35
C ARG A 198 20.63 12.68 -10.21
N TRP A 199 20.00 13.78 -9.82
CA TRP A 199 18.95 13.79 -8.79
C TRP A 199 17.75 12.96 -9.20
N ALA A 200 17.34 13.02 -10.47
CA ALA A 200 16.30 12.15 -11.00
C ALA A 200 16.68 10.67 -10.88
N LEU A 201 17.92 10.29 -11.18
CA LEU A 201 18.38 8.91 -11.02
C LEU A 201 18.34 8.46 -9.55
N PHE A 202 18.85 9.29 -8.61
CA PHE A 202 18.80 8.96 -7.18
C PHE A 202 17.37 8.86 -6.66
N GLN A 203 16.47 9.74 -7.10
CA GLN A 203 15.05 9.70 -6.77
C GLN A 203 14.38 8.44 -7.32
N TRP A 204 14.73 8.00 -8.54
CA TRP A 204 14.24 6.75 -9.09
C TRP A 204 14.71 5.54 -8.30
N LEU A 205 16.00 5.48 -7.96
CA LEU A 205 16.56 4.37 -7.16
C LEU A 205 15.92 4.31 -5.78
N SER A 206 15.74 5.45 -5.11
CA SER A 206 15.07 5.49 -3.81
C SER A 206 13.60 5.11 -3.90
N THR A 207 12.88 5.57 -4.94
CA THR A 207 11.48 5.20 -5.18
C THR A 207 11.33 3.71 -5.42
N ILE A 208 12.16 3.11 -6.28
CA ILE A 208 12.09 1.66 -6.56
C ILE A 208 12.39 0.87 -5.29
N TYR A 209 13.42 1.28 -4.53
CA TYR A 209 13.75 0.62 -3.26
C TYR A 209 12.57 0.67 -2.28
N LEU A 210 11.99 1.85 -2.07
CA LEU A 210 10.84 2.03 -1.18
C LEU A 210 9.62 1.26 -1.69
N TRP A 211 9.38 1.24 -3.00
CA TRP A 211 8.28 0.51 -3.60
C TRP A 211 8.42 -1.01 -3.40
N VAL A 212 9.59 -1.56 -3.67
CA VAL A 212 9.87 -2.99 -3.42
C VAL A 212 9.78 -3.32 -1.93
N ALA A 213 10.28 -2.43 -1.05
CA ALA A 213 10.18 -2.62 0.40
C ALA A 213 8.71 -2.67 0.85
N TRP A 214 7.87 -1.75 0.38
CA TRP A 214 6.44 -1.73 0.66
C TRP A 214 5.74 -3.00 0.14
N LEU A 215 6.04 -3.43 -1.09
CA LEU A 215 5.45 -4.64 -1.68
C LEU A 215 5.77 -5.90 -0.86
N ARG A 216 7.02 -6.03 -0.39
CA ARG A 216 7.46 -7.16 0.43
C ARG A 216 6.95 -7.09 1.87
N GLN A 217 6.52 -5.92 2.34
CA GLN A 217 6.12 -5.69 3.71
C GLN A 217 4.61 -5.54 3.86
N ASP A 218 4.03 -4.40 3.49
CA ASP A 218 2.63 -4.06 3.76
C ASP A 218 1.69 -4.76 2.78
N ALA A 219 2.04 -4.80 1.48
CA ALA A 219 1.24 -5.55 0.50
C ALA A 219 1.28 -7.07 0.76
N ALA A 220 2.38 -7.59 1.30
CA ALA A 220 2.46 -8.98 1.72
C ALA A 220 1.59 -9.31 2.94
N ASN A 221 1.34 -8.32 3.82
CA ASN A 221 0.51 -8.53 5.01
C ASN A 221 -0.96 -8.75 4.65
N ILE A 222 -1.46 -8.05 3.63
CA ILE A 222 -2.87 -8.19 3.21
C ILE A 222 -3.15 -9.54 2.55
N VAL A 223 -2.12 -10.28 2.11
CA VAL A 223 -2.23 -11.67 1.61
C VAL A 223 -2.73 -12.63 2.71
N VAL A 224 -2.77 -12.21 3.99
CA VAL A 224 -3.36 -12.98 5.08
C VAL A 224 -4.81 -13.41 4.84
N TYR A 225 -5.54 -12.69 3.98
CA TYR A 225 -6.90 -13.02 3.58
C TYR A 225 -7.01 -14.10 2.50
N LEU A 226 -5.90 -14.45 1.85
CA LEU A 226 -5.84 -15.40 0.74
C LEU A 226 -5.32 -16.78 1.21
N PRO A 227 -5.55 -17.84 0.42
CA PRO A 227 -4.87 -19.13 0.64
C PRO A 227 -3.35 -18.96 0.66
N ARG A 228 -2.65 -19.76 1.47
CA ARG A 228 -1.18 -19.67 1.61
C ARG A 228 -0.45 -19.88 0.29
N GLN A 229 -0.92 -20.86 -0.49
CA GLN A 229 -0.44 -21.18 -1.83
C GLN A 229 -1.53 -20.83 -2.82
N LEU A 230 -1.18 -20.11 -3.88
CA LEU A 230 -2.12 -19.65 -4.90
C LEU A 230 -1.95 -20.50 -6.17
N SER A 231 -3.03 -21.06 -6.67
CA SER A 231 -3.09 -21.55 -8.05
C SER A 231 -2.85 -20.41 -9.04
N ILE A 232 -2.59 -20.75 -10.31
CA ILE A 232 -2.33 -19.75 -11.36
C ILE A 232 -3.50 -18.75 -11.48
N LEU A 233 -4.75 -19.22 -11.40
CA LEU A 233 -5.93 -18.36 -11.49
C LEU A 233 -6.07 -17.43 -10.29
N GLU A 234 -5.81 -17.94 -9.08
CA GLU A 234 -5.80 -17.14 -7.86
C GLU A 234 -4.68 -16.10 -7.89
N PHE A 235 -3.49 -16.46 -8.37
CA PHE A 235 -2.39 -15.53 -8.55
C PHE A 235 -2.76 -14.39 -9.51
N ILE A 236 -3.31 -14.72 -10.69
CA ILE A 236 -3.76 -13.72 -11.67
C ILE A 236 -4.82 -12.81 -11.05
N LEU A 237 -5.79 -13.38 -10.33
CA LEU A 237 -6.84 -12.61 -9.66
C LEU A 237 -6.25 -11.65 -8.62
N ALA A 238 -5.31 -12.11 -7.79
CA ALA A 238 -4.63 -11.27 -6.82
C ALA A 238 -3.88 -10.11 -7.49
N MET A 239 -3.18 -10.38 -8.60
CA MET A 239 -2.44 -9.35 -9.34
C MET A 239 -3.37 -8.31 -9.94
N VAL A 240 -4.48 -8.73 -10.55
CA VAL A 240 -5.50 -7.82 -11.09
C VAL A 240 -6.06 -6.93 -9.98
N MET A 241 -6.38 -7.50 -8.82
CA MET A 241 -6.90 -6.74 -7.68
C MET A 241 -5.88 -5.74 -7.13
N LEU A 242 -4.61 -6.12 -6.99
CA LEU A 242 -3.55 -5.23 -6.53
C LEU A 242 -3.29 -4.09 -7.51
N VAL A 243 -3.24 -4.37 -8.82
CA VAL A 243 -3.02 -3.35 -9.84
C VAL A 243 -4.23 -2.41 -9.96
N ALA A 244 -5.45 -2.94 -9.84
CA ALA A 244 -6.66 -2.12 -9.84
C ALA A 244 -6.78 -1.21 -8.60
N ALA A 245 -6.07 -1.53 -7.52
CA ALA A 245 -6.03 -0.72 -6.30
C ALA A 245 -5.04 0.46 -6.36
N LEU A 246 -4.14 0.49 -7.36
CA LEU A 246 -3.17 1.58 -7.58
C LEU A 246 -3.79 2.73 -8.39
#